data_AF-A0AAN8DIE0-F1
#
_entry.id   AF-A0AAN8DIE0-F1
#
_cell.length_a   1.000
_cell.length_b   1.000
_cell.length_c   1.000
_cell.angle_alpha   90.00
_cell.angle_beta   90.00
_cell.angle_gamma   90.00
#
_symmetry.space_group_name_H-M   'P 1'
#
loop_
_entity.id
_entity.type
_entity.pdbx_description
1 polymer ?
#
loop_
_entity_poly.entity_id
_entity_poly.type
_entity_poly.pdbx_seq_one_letter_code
_entity_poly.pdbx_strand_id
1 'polypeptide(L)'
;MLYLSCGATGGETVNGVIRQAFFMVQQRLLDEKVDAAILVLLDEMFPKLKYLQLRKRLCKDSVLSWPRNPRAQPLFWNRMRMALSSDNLKFYDNNMSESFI
;
A
#
# COMPACT_ATOMS: atom_id res chain seq x y z
N MET A 1 0.87 8.45 7.95
CA MET A 1 0.84 8.79 6.51
C MET A 1 2.27 9.03 6.06
N LEU A 2 2.94 8.01 5.50
CA LEU A 2 4.31 8.15 5.00
C LEU A 2 4.24 8.74 3.58
N TYR A 3 4.68 9.99 3.44
CA TYR A 3 4.76 10.67 2.14
C TYR A 3 6.01 10.20 1.38
N LEU A 4 5.81 9.58 0.22
CA LEU A 4 6.86 9.29 -0.75
C LEU A 4 7.06 10.53 -1.63
N SER A 5 8.06 11.35 -1.29
CA SER A 5 8.60 12.36 -2.22
C SER A 5 10.01 11.93 -2.61
N CYS A 6 10.17 11.47 -3.86
CA CYS A 6 11.47 11.28 -4.49
C CYS A 6 11.97 12.67 -4.93
N GLY A 7 12.40 13.49 -3.97
CA GLY A 7 13.05 14.76 -4.21
C GLY A 7 14.55 14.59 -4.02
N ALA A 8 15.29 14.61 -5.12
CA ALA A 8 16.74 14.61 -5.09
C ALA A 8 17.25 15.90 -4.41
N THR A 9 17.70 15.80 -3.15
CA THR A 9 18.81 16.56 -2.54
C THR A 9 18.88 16.26 -1.03
N GLY A 10 19.93 15.52 -0.60
CA GLY A 10 20.32 15.41 0.82
C GLY A 10 19.89 14.16 1.62
N GLY A 11 19.72 12.99 0.99
CA GLY A 11 18.96 11.86 1.56
C GLY A 11 19.72 10.57 1.89
N GLU A 12 20.61 10.56 2.91
CA GLU A 12 21.22 9.30 3.39
C GLU A 12 20.52 8.72 4.63
N THR A 13 20.15 9.52 5.63
CA THR A 13 19.53 9.04 6.88
C THR A 13 18.03 8.75 6.74
N VAL A 14 17.32 9.54 5.94
CA VAL A 14 15.89 9.33 5.65
C VAL A 14 15.64 8.03 4.89
N ASN A 15 16.61 7.54 4.12
CA ASN A 15 16.47 6.30 3.36
C ASN A 15 16.42 5.07 4.30
N GLY A 16 17.24 5.06 5.35
CA GLY A 16 17.30 3.95 6.31
C GLY A 16 15.99 3.73 7.06
N VAL A 17 15.41 4.80 7.61
CA VAL A 17 14.15 4.72 8.37
C VAL A 17 12.97 4.34 7.48
N ILE A 18 12.90 4.92 6.27
CA ILE A 18 11.83 4.59 5.30
C ILE A 18 11.93 3.11 4.91
N ARG A 19 13.15 2.63 4.61
CA ARG A 19 13.39 1.25 4.23
C ARG A 19 13.05 0.28 5.36
N GLN A 20 13.41 0.61 6.59
CA GLN A 20 13.07 -0.18 7.77
C GLN A 20 11.55 -0.21 8.01
N ALA A 21 10.87 0.93 7.97
CA ALA A 21 9.42 0.99 8.12
C ALA A 21 8.70 0.19 7.03
N PHE A 22 9.19 0.25 5.79
CA PHE A 22 8.69 -0.56 4.68
C PHE A 22 8.80 -2.06 4.98
N PHE A 23 9.97 -2.53 5.44
CA PHE A 23 10.15 -3.94 5.82
C PHE A 23 9.28 -4.34 7.01
N MET A 24 9.12 -3.48 8.02
CA MET A 24 8.27 -3.78 9.18
C MET A 24 6.80 -3.94 8.79
N VAL A 25 6.29 -3.06 7.93
CA VAL A 25 4.93 -3.18 7.37
C VAL A 25 4.76 -4.48 6.58
N GLN A 26 5.77 -4.85 5.78
CA GLN A 26 5.75 -6.10 5.03
C GLN A 26 5.74 -7.33 5.94
N GLN A 27 6.54 -7.32 7.02
CA GLN A 27 6.61 -8.43 7.96
C GLN A 27 5.27 -8.64 8.67
N ARG A 28 4.61 -7.56 9.14
CA ARG A 28 3.27 -7.67 9.77
C ARG A 28 2.21 -8.20 8.80
N LEU A 29 2.28 -7.84 7.53
CA LEU A 29 1.37 -8.38 6.53
C LEU A 29 1.57 -9.89 6.29
N LEU A 30 2.81 -10.38 6.34
CA LEU A 30 3.09 -11.80 6.11
C LEU A 30 2.87 -12.67 7.35
N ASP A 31 3.19 -12.15 8.53
CA ASP A 31 3.17 -12.88 9.79
C ASP A 31 1.79 -12.78 10.47
N GLU A 32 1.28 -11.55 10.63
CA GLU A 32 0.00 -11.29 11.31
C GLU A 32 -1.19 -11.23 10.33
N LYS A 33 -0.96 -11.26 9.00
CA LYS A 33 -1.98 -11.02 7.96
C LYS A 33 -2.69 -9.66 8.10
N VAL A 34 -2.07 -8.70 8.79
CA VAL A 34 -2.63 -7.36 9.02
C VAL A 34 -2.08 -6.38 8.00
N ASP A 35 -2.98 -5.77 7.24
CA ASP A 35 -2.61 -4.69 6.33
C ASP A 35 -2.52 -3.34 7.05
N ALA A 36 -1.32 -3.04 7.55
CA ALA A 36 -1.02 -1.86 8.34
C ALA A 36 -0.69 -0.61 7.51
N ALA A 37 -0.73 -0.67 6.17
CA ALA A 37 -0.38 0.47 5.34
C ALA A 37 -1.18 0.56 4.04
N ILE A 38 -1.41 1.79 3.57
CA ILE A 38 -1.97 2.06 2.25
C ILE A 38 -0.84 2.37 1.28
N LEU A 39 -0.85 1.70 0.13
CA LEU A 39 0.07 1.96 -0.97
C LEU A 39 -0.59 2.83 -2.03
N VAL A 40 0.00 3.99 -2.30
CA VAL A 40 -0.44 4.88 -3.38
C VAL A 40 0.53 4.78 -4.55
N LEU A 41 0.04 4.31 -5.69
CA LEU A 41 0.79 4.21 -6.94
C LEU A 41 0.63 5.52 -7.70
N LEU A 42 1.68 6.34 -7.72
CA LEU A 42 1.66 7.63 -8.42
C LEU A 42 1.83 7.50 -9.94
N ASP A 43 2.44 6.40 -10.42
CA ASP A 43 2.66 6.15 -11.84
C ASP A 43 2.23 4.72 -12.22
N GLU A 44 1.85 4.54 -13.48
CA GLU A 44 1.46 3.27 -14.08
C GLU A 44 2.67 2.38 -14.42
N MET A 45 3.90 2.87 -14.24
CA MET A 45 5.13 2.12 -14.54
C MET A 45 5.56 1.13 -13.46
N PHE A 46 4.88 1.13 -12.30
CA PHE A 46 5.19 0.24 -11.19
C PHE A 46 4.63 -1.22 -11.22
N PRO A 47 3.84 -1.73 -12.20
CA PRO A 47 3.27 -3.08 -12.12
C PRO A 47 4.28 -4.21 -12.40
N LYS A 48 5.52 -3.91 -12.81
CA LYS A 48 6.55 -4.92 -13.10
C LYS A 48 7.21 -5.50 -11.85
N LEU A 49 7.06 -4.86 -10.69
CA LEU A 49 7.62 -5.37 -9.45
C LEU A 49 6.74 -6.50 -8.91
N LYS A 50 7.31 -7.71 -8.80
CA LYS A 50 6.62 -8.91 -8.28
C LYS A 50 5.92 -8.65 -6.95
N TYR A 51 6.57 -7.88 -6.07
CA TYR A 51 5.99 -7.49 -4.78
C TYR A 51 4.68 -6.69 -4.92
N LEU A 52 4.62 -5.75 -5.87
CA LEU A 52 3.43 -4.93 -6.08
C LEU A 52 2.27 -5.74 -6.65
N GLN A 53 2.57 -6.72 -7.50
CA GLN A 53 1.55 -7.67 -7.98
C GLN A 53 1.00 -8.52 -6.84
N LEU A 54 1.87 -8.99 -5.95
CA LEU A 54 1.50 -9.78 -4.79
C LEU A 54 0.62 -8.96 -3.84
N ARG A 55 1.03 -7.73 -3.51
CA ARG A 55 0.24 -6.83 -2.67
C ARG A 55 -1.09 -6.44 -3.30
N LYS A 56 -1.16 -6.24 -4.63
CA LYS A 56 -2.45 -6.03 -5.32
C LYS A 56 -3.40 -7.21 -5.20
N ARG A 57 -2.90 -8.44 -5.07
CA ARG A 57 -3.72 -9.64 -4.89
C ARG A 57 -4.18 -9.80 -3.44
N LEU A 58 -3.27 -9.61 -2.50
CA LEU A 58 -3.52 -9.81 -1.07
C LEU A 58 -4.28 -8.64 -0.45
N CYS A 59 -4.02 -7.40 -0.87
CA CYS A 59 -4.47 -6.16 -0.22
C CYS A 59 -5.19 -5.23 -1.22
N LYS A 60 -6.27 -5.70 -1.84
CA LYS A 60 -6.95 -4.99 -2.93
C LYS A 60 -7.42 -3.58 -2.56
N ASP A 61 -7.94 -3.41 -1.34
CA ASP A 61 -8.54 -2.14 -0.90
C ASP A 61 -7.51 -1.10 -0.45
N SER A 62 -6.33 -1.55 -0.03
CA SER A 62 -5.25 -0.67 0.44
C SER A 62 -4.23 -0.32 -0.65
N VAL A 63 -4.39 -0.83 -1.87
CA VAL A 63 -3.56 -0.44 -3.03
C VAL A 63 -4.36 0.49 -3.93
N LEU A 64 -4.05 1.79 -3.87
CA LEU A 64 -4.75 2.83 -4.62
C LEU A 64 -3.85 3.37 -5.74
N SER A 65 -4.41 3.57 -6.93
CA SER A 65 -3.72 4.26 -8.02
C SER A 65 -4.10 5.73 -8.06
N TRP A 66 -3.10 6.59 -8.21
CA TRP A 66 -3.31 8.02 -8.35
C TRP A 66 -3.93 8.33 -9.71
N PRO A 67 -5.08 9.02 -9.76
CA PRO A 67 -5.75 9.30 -11.01
C PRO A 67 -5.00 10.40 -11.79
N ARG A 68 -4.75 10.17 -13.09
CA ARG A 68 -4.23 11.21 -14.01
C ARG A 68 -5.26 12.32 -14.26
N ASN A 69 -6.55 12.00 -14.19
CA ASN A 69 -7.61 12.97 -14.38
C ASN A 69 -7.84 13.76 -13.06
N PRO A 70 -7.65 15.09 -13.04
CA PRO A 70 -7.85 15.90 -11.84
C PRO A 70 -9.28 15.82 -11.29
N ARG A 71 -10.29 15.62 -12.16
CA ARG A 71 -11.70 15.48 -11.74
C ARG A 71 -11.96 14.18 -10.97
N ALA A 72 -11.09 13.18 -11.09
CA ALA A 72 -11.19 11.92 -10.37
C ALA A 72 -10.41 11.91 -9.04
N GLN A 73 -9.65 12.97 -8.73
CA GLN A 73 -8.91 13.08 -7.46
C GLN A 73 -9.83 13.08 -6.22
N PRO A 74 -11.00 13.74 -6.20
CA PRO A 74 -11.92 13.64 -5.06
C PRO A 74 -12.37 12.21 -4.78
N LEU A 75 -12.58 11.41 -5.83
CA LEU A 75 -12.92 9.98 -5.70
C LEU A 75 -11.76 9.18 -5.09
N PHE A 76 -10.52 9.48 -5.49
CA PHE A 76 -9.33 8.88 -4.87
C PHE A 76 -9.28 9.16 -3.36
N TRP A 77 -9.48 10.41 -2.94
CA TRP A 77 -9.47 10.77 -1.52
C TRP A 77 -10.60 10.12 -0.73
N ASN A 78 -11.77 9.95 -1.33
CA ASN A 78 -12.85 9.18 -0.71
C ASN A 78 -12.45 7.71 -0.53
N ARG A 79 -11.88 7.07 -1.54
CA ARG A 79 -11.38 5.69 -1.43
C ARG A 79 -10.28 5.56 -0.38
N MET A 80 -9.37 6.53 -0.30
CA MET A 80 -8.35 6.57 0.73
C MET A 80 -8.94 6.69 2.14
N ARG A 81 -9.93 7.56 2.34
CA ARG A 81 -10.62 7.66 3.63
C ARG A 81 -11.34 6.37 4.00
N MET A 82 -12.00 5.72 3.05
CA MET A 82 -12.65 4.43 3.29
C MET A 82 -11.63 3.36 3.70
N ALA A 83 -10.52 3.23 2.97
CA ALA A 83 -9.45 2.27 3.28
C ALA A 83 -8.75 2.54 4.62
N LEU A 84 -8.71 3.80 5.08
CA LEU A 84 -8.21 4.14 6.43
C LEU A 84 -9.23 3.86 7.53
N SER A 85 -10.52 3.87 7.21
CA SER A 85 -11.61 3.69 8.17
C SER A 85 -12.03 2.21 8.29
N SER A 86 -11.70 1.38 7.31
CA SER A 86 -11.91 -0.06 7.38
C SER A 86 -10.89 -0.68 8.34
N ASP A 87 -11.37 -1.29 9.42
CA ASP A 87 -10.57 -2.17 10.26
C ASP A 87 -10.09 -3.37 9.42
N ASN A 88 -8.89 -3.24 8.84
CA ASN A 88 -8.25 -4.26 8.01
C ASN A 88 -8.00 -5.58 8.75
N LEU A 89 -8.21 -5.62 10.08
CA LEU A 89 -8.02 -6.78 10.94
C LEU A 89 -9.03 -7.92 10.66
N LYS A 90 -10.23 -7.62 10.15
CA LYS A 90 -11.31 -8.64 10.02
C LYS A 90 -11.49 -9.21 8.61
N PHE A 91 -10.94 -8.58 7.58
CA PHE A 91 -11.22 -8.96 6.18
C PHE A 91 -10.24 -10.01 5.61
N TYR A 92 -8.96 -9.96 6.02
CA TYR A 92 -7.93 -10.84 5.44
C TYR A 92 -7.87 -12.23 6.06
N ASP A 93 -8.35 -12.39 7.29
CA ASP A 93 -8.35 -13.69 7.97
C ASP A 93 -9.34 -14.69 7.32
N ASN A 94 -10.49 -14.21 6.86
CA ASN A 94 -11.50 -15.04 6.17
C ASN A 94 -11.17 -15.36 4.70
N ASN A 95 -10.39 -14.51 4.02
CA ASN A 95 -10.17 -14.64 2.57
C ASN A 95 -8.80 -15.24 2.20
N MET A 96 -7.88 -15.36 3.17
CA MET A 96 -6.57 -16.00 2.98
C MET A 96 -6.62 -17.53 3.04
N SER A 97 -7.69 -18.13 3.56
CA SER A 97 -7.87 -19.58 3.64
C SER A 97 -8.33 -20.22 2.33
N GLU A 98 -8.84 -19.45 1.36
CA GLU A 98 -9.37 -20.00 0.10
C GLU A 98 -8.41 -19.97 -1.10
N SER A 99 -7.30 -19.22 -1.04
CA SER A 99 -6.46 -18.99 -2.24
C SER A 99 -5.13 -19.76 -2.30
N PHE A 100 -4.95 -20.78 -1.46
CA PHE A 100 -3.74 -21.62 -1.46
C PHE A 100 -4.02 -23.13 -1.73
N ILE A 101 -5.20 -23.48 -2.24
CA ILE A 101 -5.51 -24.82 -2.77
C ILE A 101 -5.57 -24.76 -4.29
#